data_AF-A0A968DJF5-F1
#
_entry.id   AF-A0A968DJF5-F1
#
_cell.length_a   1.000
_cell.length_b   1.000
_cell.length_c   1.000
_cell.angle_alpha   90.00
_cell.angle_beta   90.00
_cell.angle_gamma   90.00
#
_symmetry.space_group_name_H-M   'P 1'
#
loop_
_entity.id
_entity.type
_entity.pdbx_description
1 polymer ?
#
loop_
_entity_poly.entity_id
_entity_poly.type
_entity_poly.pdbx_seq_one_letter_code
_entity_poly.pdbx_strand_id
1 'polypeptide(L)'
;GGAGPIEGDIVFGGFGVDDSLNNVRNLEGDSIAGKWVLIFEEIPTVVEGDTLINPSYGTRDRLITLIRNYDASGILLISDQS
;
A
#
# COMPACT_ATOMS: atom_id res chain seq x y z
N GLY A 1 22.48 -12.69 -16.00
CA GLY A 1 21.92 -11.85 -17.06
C GLY A 1 20.71 -12.56 -17.62
N GLY A 2 19.60 -11.83 -17.79
CA GLY A 2 18.30 -12.37 -18.20
C GLY A 2 17.39 -12.66 -17.01
N ALA A 3 16.80 -11.62 -16.42
CA ALA A 3 15.60 -11.83 -15.61
C ALA A 3 14.48 -12.20 -16.58
N GLY A 4 13.94 -13.41 -16.47
CA GLY A 4 12.72 -13.78 -17.20
C GLY A 4 11.57 -12.86 -16.80
N PRO A 5 10.51 -12.78 -17.62
CA PRO A 5 9.31 -12.05 -17.21
C PRO A 5 8.81 -12.59 -15.87
N ILE A 6 8.59 -11.70 -14.91
CA ILE A 6 7.94 -12.02 -13.65
C ILE A 6 6.45 -11.80 -13.88
N GLU A 7 5.68 -12.87 -13.75
CA GLU A 7 4.22 -12.84 -13.81
C GLU A 7 3.66 -12.98 -12.40
N GLY A 8 2.58 -12.26 -12.10
CA GLY A 8 1.92 -12.33 -10.81
C GLY A 8 0.64 -11.51 -10.80
N ASP A 9 -0.28 -11.90 -9.93
CA ASP A 9 -1.52 -11.15 -9.74
C ASP A 9 -1.24 -9.82 -9.04
N ILE A 10 -1.93 -8.77 -9.47
CA ILE A 10 -1.84 -7.44 -8.88
C ILE A 10 -3.16 -7.16 -8.15
N VAL A 11 -3.06 -6.72 -6.90
CA VAL A 11 -4.18 -6.16 -6.13
C VAL A 11 -3.94 -4.68 -5.87
N PHE A 12 -5.00 -3.89 -5.92
CA PHE A 12 -4.91 -2.46 -5.62
C PHE A 12 -5.12 -2.23 -4.12
N GLY A 13 -4.09 -1.73 -3.44
CA GLY A 13 -4.10 -1.49 -2.00
C GLY A 13 -4.24 -0.01 -1.61
N GLY A 14 -4.64 0.87 -2.53
CA GLY A 14 -4.80 2.31 -2.31
C GLY A 14 -3.56 2.96 -1.66
N PHE A 15 -3.67 3.47 -0.44
CA PHE A 15 -2.54 4.09 0.27
C PHE A 15 -1.63 3.09 0.99
N GLY A 16 -1.98 1.81 0.99
CA GLY A 16 -1.22 0.69 1.56
C GLY A 16 -1.28 0.57 3.09
N VAL A 17 -2.26 1.21 3.74
CA VAL A 17 -2.38 1.27 5.21
C VAL A 17 -3.81 0.97 5.67
N ASP A 18 -3.95 0.34 6.83
CA ASP A 18 -5.20 0.28 7.58
C ASP A 18 -5.09 1.20 8.78
N ASP A 19 -5.75 2.35 8.71
CA ASP A 19 -5.81 3.33 9.79
C ASP A 19 -7.16 3.24 10.51
N SER A 20 -7.19 2.44 11.56
CA SER A 20 -8.37 2.25 12.40
C SER A 20 -8.88 3.52 13.09
N LEU A 21 -8.02 4.53 13.31
CA LEU A 21 -8.41 5.77 13.97
C LEU A 21 -9.24 6.67 13.06
N ASN A 22 -8.94 6.65 11.76
CA ASN A 22 -9.68 7.39 10.73
C ASN A 22 -10.63 6.47 9.92
N ASN A 23 -10.87 5.23 10.39
CA ASN A 23 -11.73 4.23 9.75
C ASN A 23 -11.34 3.92 8.29
N VAL A 24 -10.05 3.90 8.02
CA VAL A 24 -9.45 3.57 6.72
C VAL A 24 -9.02 2.11 6.72
N ARG A 25 -9.47 1.33 5.73
CA ARG A 25 -9.21 -0.11 5.63
C ARG A 25 -8.85 -0.51 4.20
N ASN A 26 -7.75 0.04 3.68
CA ASN A 26 -7.34 -0.16 2.29
C ASN A 26 -6.96 -1.60 1.95
N LEU A 27 -6.66 -2.43 2.95
CA LEU A 27 -6.17 -3.80 2.75
C LEU A 27 -7.24 -4.85 3.09
N GLU A 28 -8.45 -4.44 3.46
CA GLU A 28 -9.56 -5.34 3.76
C GLU A 28 -10.27 -5.81 2.48
N GLY A 29 -10.55 -7.12 2.38
CA GLY A 29 -11.41 -7.71 1.34
C GLY A 29 -10.70 -8.60 0.32
N ASP A 30 -9.47 -8.28 -0.09
CA ASP A 30 -8.70 -9.06 -1.05
C ASP A 30 -7.52 -9.80 -0.42
N SER A 31 -7.29 -11.05 -0.84
CA SER A 31 -6.09 -11.80 -0.40
C SER A 31 -4.84 -11.19 -1.02
N ILE A 32 -4.03 -10.54 -0.20
CA ILE A 32 -2.74 -9.93 -0.55
C ILE A 32 -1.61 -10.97 -0.63
N ALA A 33 -1.70 -12.03 0.16
CA ALA A 33 -0.65 -13.05 0.25
C ALA A 33 -0.30 -13.63 -1.13
N GLY A 34 0.98 -13.63 -1.47
CA GLY A 34 1.48 -14.14 -2.75
C GLY A 34 1.25 -13.23 -3.97
N LYS A 35 0.71 -12.02 -3.78
CA LYS A 35 0.40 -11.08 -4.86
C LYS A 35 1.27 -9.83 -4.81
N TRP A 36 1.31 -9.11 -5.93
CA TRP A 36 1.88 -7.77 -6.00
C TRP A 36 0.83 -6.75 -5.56
N VAL A 37 1.22 -5.81 -4.70
CA VAL A 37 0.31 -4.76 -4.23
C VAL A 37 0.67 -3.45 -4.91
N LEU A 38 -0.29 -2.88 -5.64
CA LEU A 38 -0.18 -1.56 -6.24
C LEU A 38 -0.73 -0.52 -5.27
N ILE A 39 0.11 0.45 -4.88
CA ILE A 39 -0.24 1.50 -3.91
C ILE A 39 0.22 2.88 -4.40
N PHE A 40 -0.39 3.94 -3.89
CA PHE A 40 0.12 5.30 -4.07
C PHE A 40 1.43 5.50 -3.30
N GLU A 41 2.38 6.18 -3.93
CA GLU A 41 3.64 6.52 -3.27
C GLU A 41 3.38 7.45 -2.08
N GLU A 42 2.62 8.52 -2.30
CA GLU A 42 2.26 9.51 -1.30
C GLU A 42 1.02 9.10 -0.49
N ILE A 43 1.06 9.44 0.80
CA ILE A 43 -0.04 9.23 1.74
C ILE A 43 -0.58 10.61 2.14
N PRO A 44 -1.80 10.98 1.71
CA PRO A 44 -2.39 12.24 2.13
C PRO A 44 -2.74 12.16 3.61
N THR A 45 -2.03 12.93 4.42
CA THR A 45 -2.32 13.01 5.87
C THR A 45 -3.42 14.03 6.17
N VAL A 46 -3.56 15.06 5.33
CA VAL A 46 -4.58 16.11 5.45
C VAL A 46 -5.22 16.37 4.08
N VAL A 47 -6.55 16.41 4.03
CA VAL A 47 -7.33 16.81 2.86
C VAL A 47 -8.40 17.79 3.31
N GLU A 48 -8.45 18.99 2.72
CA GLU A 48 -9.42 20.04 3.07
C GLU A 48 -9.44 20.44 4.57
N GLY A 49 -8.34 20.19 5.30
CA GLY A 49 -8.22 20.48 6.73
C GLY A 49 -8.57 19.31 7.65
N ASP A 50 -9.14 18.24 7.10
CA ASP A 50 -9.45 17.01 7.83
C ASP A 50 -8.27 16.03 7.74
N THR A 51 -7.97 15.37 8.87
CA THR A 51 -6.96 14.30 8.88
C THR A 51 -7.56 13.05 8.23
N LEU A 52 -7.01 12.66 7.08
CA LEU A 52 -7.51 11.50 6.34
C LEU A 52 -6.78 10.21 6.74
N ILE A 53 -5.46 10.29 6.90
CA ILE A 53 -4.61 9.20 7.37
C ILE A 53 -3.70 9.74 8.48
N ASN A 54 -3.55 8.97 9.55
CA ASN A 54 -2.73 9.34 10.68
C ASN A 54 -1.28 9.57 10.23
N PRO A 55 -0.67 10.73 10.53
CA PRO A 55 0.70 11.05 10.16
C PRO A 55 1.77 10.09 10.68
N SER A 56 1.43 9.23 11.66
CA SER A 56 2.34 8.19 12.14
C SER A 56 2.60 7.08 11.11
N TYR A 57 1.75 6.93 10.09
CA TYR A 57 1.96 5.94 9.04
C TYR A 57 2.97 6.46 8.01
N GLY A 58 4.20 5.96 8.11
CA GLY A 58 5.25 6.26 7.14
C GLY A 58 5.47 5.16 6.11
N THR A 59 6.32 5.43 5.12
CA THR A 59 6.74 4.47 4.08
C THR A 59 7.27 3.15 4.66
N ARG A 60 7.97 3.21 5.81
CA ARG A 60 8.54 2.01 6.45
C ARG A 60 7.47 1.12 7.07
N ASP A 61 6.51 1.70 7.79
CA ASP A 61 5.43 0.95 8.43
C ASP A 61 4.57 0.25 7.38
N ARG A 62 4.35 0.94 6.26
CA ARG A 62 3.65 0.43 5.10
C ARG A 62 4.35 -0.78 4.47
N LEU A 63 5.65 -0.67 4.25
CA LEU A 63 6.47 -1.76 3.69
C LEU A 63 6.49 -2.98 4.62
N ILE A 64 6.65 -2.74 5.93
CA ILE A 64 6.60 -3.80 6.95
C ILE A 64 5.24 -4.48 6.93
N THR A 65 4.15 -3.70 6.91
CA THR A 65 2.79 -4.22 6.92
C THR A 65 2.53 -5.10 5.69
N LEU A 66 2.78 -4.58 4.49
CA LEU A 66 2.50 -5.30 3.24
C LEU A 66 3.37 -6.55 3.07
N ILE A 67 4.68 -6.46 3.31
CA ILE A 67 5.60 -7.58 3.08
C ILE A 67 5.57 -8.58 4.23
N ARG A 68 5.59 -8.13 5.49
CA ARG A 68 5.72 -9.04 6.65
C ARG A 68 4.40 -9.52 7.20
N ASN A 69 3.37 -8.66 7.23
CA ASN A 69 2.10 -9.02 7.88
C ASN A 69 1.12 -9.63 6.87
N TYR A 70 1.15 -9.15 5.62
CA TYR A 70 0.25 -9.60 4.55
C TYR A 70 0.90 -10.51 3.51
N ASP A 71 2.19 -10.81 3.63
CA ASP A 71 2.96 -11.71 2.74
C ASP A 71 2.85 -11.34 1.25
N ALA A 72 2.87 -10.03 0.97
CA ALA A 72 2.92 -9.55 -0.41
C ALA A 72 4.23 -9.97 -1.08
N SER A 73 4.13 -10.44 -2.33
CA SER A 73 5.29 -10.81 -3.15
C SER A 73 6.10 -9.62 -3.64
N GLY A 74 5.47 -8.43 -3.67
CA GLY A 74 6.13 -7.19 -4.05
C GLY A 74 5.19 -6.00 -3.96
N ILE A 75 5.77 -4.80 -4.12
CA ILE A 75 5.05 -3.53 -4.08
C ILE A 75 5.33 -2.79 -5.38
N LEU A 76 4.26 -2.28 -5.99
CA LEU A 76 4.31 -1.35 -7.11
C LEU A 76 3.84 0.01 -6.61
N LEU A 77 4.59 1.07 -6.93
CA LEU A 77 4.27 2.43 -6.50
C LEU A 77 3.69 3.21 -7.69
N ILE A 78 2.53 3.82 -7.46
CA ILE A 78 1.97 4.87 -8.32
C ILE A 78 2.54 6.19 -7.80
N SER A 79 3.54 6.72 -8.50
CA SER A 79 4.03 8.07 -8.27
C SER A 79 3.09 9.06 -8.93
N ASP A 80 2.77 10.17 -8.26
CA ASP A 80 2.05 11.25 -8.91
C ASP A 80 2.92 11.88 -10.00
N GLN A 81 2.37 12.09 -11.19
CA GLN A 81 3.07 12.82 -12.25
C GLN A 81 2.64 14.28 -12.16
N SER A 82 3.34 15.04 -11.32
CA SER A 82 3.25 16.50 -11.28
C SER A 82 3.67 17.14 -12.61
#